data_AF-A0A9R0RLT4-F1
#
_entry.id   AF-A0A9R0RLT4-F1
#
_cell.length_a   1.000
_cell.length_b   1.000
_cell.length_c   1.000
_cell.angle_alpha   90.00
_cell.angle_beta   90.00
_cell.angle_gamma   90.00
#
_symmetry.space_group_name_H-M   'P 1'
#
loop_
_entity.id
_entity.type
_entity.pdbx_description
1 polymer ?
#
loop_
_entity_poly.entity_id
_entity_poly.type
_entity_poly.pdbx_seq_one_letter_code
_entity_poly.pdbx_strand_id
1 'polypeptide(L)'
;MQTTSLSSAPSSRPPSAPPPPPPSPHVAFPSLRRRDLLLLSASPLPLALSPAAASARGLFRMPPPGLANRYFLVRAGESVYEGQGLLRTNPVAKTSVDSGLSPAGLRQAARAALELRRLGACEDDCWIWPSITQRAYQAAEIIAAANSINRSKIVPEYSFLDARGLGAYEGKRLEALPEVYASDNISPDIKPPPTYDGTPNESVADVFVRVTRLMSILETQYSGDTVVIVSPDSDNLSILQAGLIGLDLRRHDSLFFQLGEVRAVDPASIPEYKQPASSVFKCTNPPSCK
;
A
#
# COMPACT_ATOMS: atom_id res chain seq x y z
N MET A 1 -68.84 -14.72 -30.22
CA MET A 1 -69.21 -15.56 -29.07
C MET A 1 -67.98 -15.76 -28.22
N GLN A 2 -68.10 -15.41 -26.95
CA GLN A 2 -67.06 -15.40 -25.92
C GLN A 2 -66.56 -16.82 -25.59
N THR A 3 -65.28 -16.96 -25.29
CA THR A 3 -64.82 -17.78 -24.16
C THR A 3 -63.55 -17.15 -23.58
N THR A 4 -63.74 -16.56 -22.39
CA THR A 4 -62.74 -16.07 -21.45
C THR A 4 -62.17 -17.25 -20.66
N SER A 5 -60.85 -17.45 -20.68
CA SER A 5 -60.18 -18.35 -19.73
C SER A 5 -59.63 -17.55 -18.54
N LEU A 6 -60.35 -17.62 -17.42
CA LEU A 6 -59.89 -17.20 -16.10
C LEU A 6 -58.85 -18.22 -15.59
N SER A 7 -57.61 -17.78 -15.38
CA SER A 7 -56.62 -18.55 -14.62
C SER A 7 -56.58 -18.02 -13.19
N SER A 8 -56.98 -18.88 -12.25
CA SER A 8 -57.00 -18.64 -10.81
C SER A 8 -55.58 -18.68 -10.23
N ALA A 9 -55.23 -17.65 -9.45
CA ALA A 9 -54.02 -17.65 -8.64
C ALA A 9 -54.27 -18.41 -7.31
N PRO A 10 -53.38 -19.33 -6.88
CA PRO A 10 -53.47 -19.90 -5.55
C PRO A 10 -52.92 -18.93 -4.49
N SER A 11 -53.75 -18.62 -3.50
CA SER A 11 -53.37 -17.93 -2.26
C SER A 11 -52.46 -18.82 -1.41
N SER A 12 -51.17 -18.51 -1.35
CA SER A 12 -50.25 -19.06 -0.35
C SER A 12 -50.00 -18.03 0.76
N ARG A 13 -50.52 -18.30 1.96
CA ARG A 13 -50.22 -17.55 3.19
C ARG A 13 -48.71 -17.60 3.50
N PRO A 14 -48.09 -16.51 3.98
CA PRO A 14 -46.72 -16.55 4.47
C PRO A 14 -46.63 -17.34 5.79
N PRO A 15 -45.52 -18.07 6.05
CA PRO A 15 -45.33 -18.79 7.31
C PRO A 15 -45.10 -17.80 8.47
N SER A 16 -45.74 -18.09 9.60
CA SER A 16 -45.62 -17.38 10.87
C SER A 16 -44.19 -17.47 11.43
N ALA A 17 -43.62 -16.33 11.83
CA ALA A 17 -42.33 -16.25 12.50
C ALA A 17 -42.34 -16.98 13.86
N PRO A 18 -41.22 -17.60 14.28
CA PRO A 18 -41.12 -18.21 15.61
C PRO A 18 -41.04 -17.13 16.71
N PRO A 19 -41.51 -17.42 17.93
CA PRO A 19 -41.49 -16.49 19.05
C PRO A 19 -40.05 -16.20 19.54
N PRO A 20 -39.79 -15.02 20.12
CA PRO A 20 -38.47 -14.64 20.61
C PRO A 20 -38.06 -15.48 21.84
N PRO A 21 -36.74 -15.70 22.04
CA PRO A 21 -36.23 -16.41 23.20
C PRO A 21 -36.43 -15.60 24.50
N PRO A 22 -36.53 -16.28 25.67
CA PRO A 22 -36.72 -15.62 26.95
C PRO A 22 -35.47 -14.79 27.35
N PRO A 23 -35.65 -13.71 28.11
CA PRO A 23 -34.54 -12.85 28.55
C PRO A 23 -33.64 -13.57 29.56
N SER A 24 -32.32 -13.46 29.35
CA SER A 24 -31.29 -13.96 30.26
C SER A 24 -31.33 -13.25 31.62
N PRO A 25 -31.04 -13.94 32.74
CA PRO A 25 -31.01 -13.32 34.05
C PRO A 25 -29.85 -12.34 34.18
N HIS A 26 -30.17 -11.08 34.49
CA HIS A 26 -29.20 -10.05 34.81
C HIS A 26 -28.46 -10.40 36.11
N VAL A 27 -27.15 -10.64 36.01
CA VAL A 27 -26.25 -10.67 37.16
C VAL A 27 -26.06 -9.22 37.62
N ALA A 28 -26.56 -8.90 38.82
CA ALA A 28 -26.38 -7.60 39.45
C ALA A 28 -24.92 -7.45 39.92
N PHE A 29 -24.17 -6.58 39.26
CA PHE A 29 -22.90 -6.09 39.80
C PHE A 29 -23.20 -4.98 40.82
N PRO A 30 -22.68 -5.04 42.06
CA PRO A 30 -22.88 -3.97 43.03
C PRO A 30 -22.19 -2.69 42.53
N SER A 31 -22.97 -1.61 42.52
CA SER A 31 -22.52 -0.27 42.19
C SER A 31 -21.58 0.26 43.29
N LEU A 32 -20.28 0.28 43.01
CA LEU A 32 -19.31 0.94 43.88
C LEU A 32 -19.50 2.45 43.80
N ARG A 33 -19.84 3.07 44.94
CA ARG A 33 -20.07 4.51 45.07
C ARG A 33 -18.76 5.28 44.88
N ARG A 34 -18.79 6.22 43.94
CA ARG A 34 -17.70 7.10 43.48
C ARG A 34 -17.18 8.12 44.51
N ARG A 35 -17.28 7.88 45.82
CA ARG A 35 -16.98 8.92 46.83
C ARG A 35 -15.98 8.59 47.93
N ASP A 36 -15.51 7.37 48.04
CA ASP A 36 -14.47 7.05 49.03
C ASP A 36 -13.24 6.54 48.29
N LEU A 37 -12.31 7.45 47.97
CA LEU A 37 -10.87 7.19 47.72
C LEU A 37 -10.18 8.54 47.46
N LEU A 38 -10.19 9.41 48.48
CA LEU A 38 -9.19 10.46 48.64
C LEU A 38 -8.39 10.08 49.88
N LEU A 39 -7.07 9.95 49.70
CA LEU A 39 -5.97 9.87 50.67
C LEU A 39 -5.06 8.68 50.35
N LEU A 40 -4.13 8.89 49.42
CA LEU A 40 -2.75 8.39 49.53
C LEU A 40 -1.88 9.13 48.50
N SER A 41 -1.10 10.06 49.06
CA SER A 41 0.02 10.75 48.44
C SER A 41 1.18 9.78 48.22
N ALA A 42 1.57 9.57 46.97
CA ALA A 42 2.93 9.18 46.60
C ALA A 42 3.17 9.63 45.16
N SER A 43 4.02 10.63 44.97
CA SER A 43 4.47 11.09 43.66
C SER A 43 5.56 10.14 43.13
N PRO A 44 5.38 9.60 41.92
CA PRO A 44 6.47 9.48 40.97
C PRO A 44 6.30 10.57 39.91
N LEU A 45 7.34 11.36 39.66
CA LEU A 45 7.42 12.21 38.47
C LEU A 45 7.19 11.31 37.24
N PRO A 46 6.13 11.51 36.44
CA PRO A 46 6.16 10.98 35.09
C PRO A 46 7.14 11.87 34.32
N LEU A 47 8.27 11.32 33.92
CA LEU A 47 8.99 11.80 32.74
C LEU A 47 8.03 11.59 31.57
N ALA A 48 7.13 12.56 31.38
CA ALA A 48 6.36 12.69 30.17
C ALA A 48 7.38 13.02 29.07
N LEU A 49 7.85 11.99 28.37
CA LEU A 49 8.28 12.17 27.00
C LEU A 49 7.05 12.67 26.27
N SER A 50 6.90 14.01 26.19
CA SER A 50 5.95 14.60 25.28
C SER A 50 6.24 13.99 23.92
N PRO A 51 5.26 13.39 23.24
CA PRO A 51 5.46 13.00 21.85
C PRO A 51 5.98 14.25 21.14
N ALA A 52 7.11 14.11 20.44
CA ALA A 52 7.70 15.22 19.71
C ALA A 52 6.57 15.87 18.90
N ALA A 53 6.36 17.17 19.11
CA ALA A 53 5.30 17.89 18.43
C ALA A 53 5.41 17.59 16.94
N ALA A 54 4.30 17.17 16.32
CA ALA A 54 4.25 16.89 14.89
C ALA A 54 4.71 18.14 14.14
N SER A 55 5.98 18.16 13.76
CA SER A 55 6.53 19.21 12.93
C SER A 55 5.87 19.05 11.56
N ALA A 56 5.30 20.13 11.02
CA ALA A 56 4.78 20.13 9.67
C ALA A 56 5.95 19.88 8.71
N ARG A 57 6.25 18.61 8.46
CA ARG A 57 7.14 18.18 7.39
C ARG A 57 6.44 18.64 6.12
N GLY A 58 7.06 19.58 5.40
CA GLY A 58 6.55 20.05 4.12
C GLY A 58 6.41 18.91 3.11
N LEU A 59 6.11 19.22 1.85
CA LEU A 59 6.02 18.21 0.79
C LEU A 59 7.23 17.26 0.85
N PHE A 60 6.98 15.95 0.84
CA PHE A 60 8.05 14.96 0.87
C PHE A 60 8.91 15.10 -0.39
N ARG A 61 10.24 15.16 -0.21
CA ARG A 61 11.21 15.34 -1.29
C ARG A 61 12.13 14.12 -1.34
N MET A 62 12.44 13.68 -2.54
CA MET A 62 13.37 12.58 -2.80
C MET A 62 14.75 13.12 -3.20
N PRO A 63 15.86 12.51 -2.74
CA PRO A 63 15.92 11.66 -1.55
C PRO A 63 15.55 12.46 -0.28
N PRO A 64 14.88 11.85 0.71
CA PRO A 64 14.46 12.57 1.92
C PRO A 64 15.64 12.79 2.88
N PRO A 65 15.60 13.82 3.74
CA PRO A 65 16.60 13.99 4.80
C PRO A 65 16.55 12.90 5.88
N GLY A 66 15.46 12.13 5.91
CA GLY A 66 15.22 11.02 6.82
C GLY A 66 13.76 10.57 6.72
N LEU A 67 13.45 9.39 7.26
CA LEU A 67 12.11 8.83 7.34
C LEU A 67 11.62 8.84 8.78
N ALA A 68 10.36 9.25 9.02
CA ALA A 68 9.73 9.15 10.35
C ALA A 68 9.29 7.73 10.65
N ASN A 69 8.98 6.95 9.61
CA ASN A 69 8.46 5.60 9.74
C ASN A 69 9.49 4.56 9.29
N ARG A 70 9.31 3.33 9.75
CA ARG A 70 10.05 2.16 9.26
C ARG A 70 9.28 1.58 8.08
N TYR A 71 9.97 1.31 6.97
CA TYR A 71 9.33 0.80 5.75
C TYR A 71 9.84 -0.59 5.38
N PHE A 72 8.90 -1.45 5.00
CA PHE A 72 9.16 -2.74 4.39
C PHE A 72 8.46 -2.81 3.04
N LEU A 73 9.21 -3.15 2.00
CA LEU A 73 8.75 -3.23 0.63
C LEU A 73 8.53 -4.70 0.26
N VAL A 74 7.37 -5.01 -0.29
CA VAL A 74 6.99 -6.39 -0.65
C VAL A 74 6.47 -6.42 -2.08
N ARG A 75 7.12 -7.20 -2.95
CA ARG A 75 6.53 -7.55 -4.24
C ARG A 75 5.56 -8.70 -4.04
N ALA A 76 4.34 -8.56 -4.55
CA ALA A 76 3.36 -9.64 -4.53
C ALA A 76 3.90 -10.91 -5.21
N GLY A 77 3.31 -12.05 -4.87
CA GLY A 77 3.60 -13.30 -5.57
C GLY A 77 3.08 -13.28 -7.01
N GLU A 78 3.45 -14.33 -7.75
CA GLU A 78 3.03 -14.59 -9.13
C GLU A 78 1.51 -14.54 -9.25
N SER A 79 0.98 -13.83 -10.25
CA SER A 79 -0.44 -13.95 -10.59
C SER A 79 -0.71 -15.10 -11.55
N VAL A 80 -1.98 -15.45 -11.74
CA VAL A 80 -2.37 -16.41 -12.78
C VAL A 80 -1.92 -15.93 -14.16
N TYR A 81 -2.10 -14.64 -14.49
CA TYR A 81 -1.59 -14.08 -15.75
C TYR A 81 -0.06 -14.14 -15.88
N GLU A 82 0.68 -13.79 -14.82
CA GLU A 82 2.15 -13.84 -14.85
C GLU A 82 2.65 -15.28 -15.01
N GLY A 83 2.01 -16.25 -14.34
CA GLY A 83 2.30 -17.67 -14.51
C GLY A 83 1.98 -18.23 -15.91
N GLN A 84 1.10 -17.57 -16.66
CA GLN A 84 0.84 -17.86 -18.08
C GLN A 84 1.83 -17.16 -19.03
N GLY A 85 2.76 -16.37 -18.48
CA GLY A 85 3.69 -15.55 -19.26
C GLY A 85 3.03 -14.35 -19.91
N LEU A 86 1.91 -13.85 -19.38
CA LEU A 86 1.17 -12.71 -19.92
C LEU A 86 1.37 -11.45 -19.09
N LEU A 87 1.65 -10.35 -19.77
CA LEU A 87 1.74 -9.03 -19.19
C LEU A 87 0.35 -8.42 -19.05
N ARG A 88 -0.03 -8.06 -17.82
CA ARG A 88 -1.31 -7.39 -17.52
C ARG A 88 -1.09 -6.23 -16.57
N THR A 89 -1.26 -5.03 -17.11
CA THR A 89 -1.06 -3.73 -16.48
C THR A 89 -2.28 -2.83 -16.62
N ASN A 90 -3.27 -3.22 -17.44
CA ASN A 90 -4.51 -2.48 -17.59
C ASN A 90 -5.30 -2.44 -16.25
N PRO A 91 -5.59 -1.24 -15.71
CA PRO A 91 -6.33 -1.10 -14.45
C PRO A 91 -7.72 -1.74 -14.45
N VAL A 92 -8.35 -1.92 -15.61
CA VAL A 92 -9.65 -2.59 -15.73
C VAL A 92 -9.59 -4.05 -15.27
N ALA A 93 -8.45 -4.71 -15.49
CA ALA A 93 -8.27 -6.12 -15.13
C ALA A 93 -7.71 -6.32 -13.72
N LYS A 94 -7.35 -5.26 -12.98
CA LYS A 94 -6.57 -5.41 -11.74
C LYS A 94 -7.29 -6.17 -10.63
N THR A 95 -8.62 -6.15 -10.60
CA THR A 95 -9.46 -6.91 -9.66
C THR A 95 -10.01 -8.22 -10.23
N SER A 96 -9.60 -8.58 -11.46
CA SER A 96 -9.95 -9.88 -12.05
C SER A 96 -9.38 -11.02 -11.22
N VAL A 97 -10.07 -12.16 -11.23
CA VAL A 97 -9.62 -13.41 -10.57
C VAL A 97 -8.23 -13.81 -11.06
N ASP A 98 -7.97 -13.67 -12.37
CA ASP A 98 -6.69 -14.05 -12.98
C ASP A 98 -5.54 -13.07 -12.65
N SER A 99 -5.88 -11.87 -12.17
CA SER A 99 -4.91 -10.93 -11.59
C SER A 99 -4.56 -11.28 -10.14
N GLY A 100 -5.25 -12.27 -9.56
CA GLY A 100 -4.97 -12.83 -8.23
C GLY A 100 -3.77 -13.76 -8.21
N LEU A 101 -3.33 -14.13 -7.00
CA LEU A 101 -2.19 -15.01 -6.77
C LEU A 101 -2.42 -16.40 -7.40
N SER A 102 -1.42 -16.89 -8.12
CA SER A 102 -1.35 -18.29 -8.55
C SER A 102 -1.09 -19.20 -7.34
N PRO A 103 -1.17 -20.54 -7.48
CA PRO A 103 -0.73 -21.46 -6.43
C PRO A 103 0.73 -21.25 -6.00
N ALA A 104 1.62 -20.86 -6.93
CA ALA A 104 2.99 -20.48 -6.60
C ALA A 104 3.04 -19.13 -5.88
N GLY A 105 2.24 -18.16 -6.34
CA GLY A 105 2.04 -16.85 -5.70
C GLY A 105 1.61 -16.93 -4.24
N LEU A 106 0.67 -17.83 -3.91
CA LEU A 106 0.23 -18.07 -2.53
C LEU A 106 1.40 -18.52 -1.63
N ARG A 107 2.25 -19.44 -2.13
CA ARG A 107 3.44 -19.89 -1.39
C ARG A 107 4.48 -18.78 -1.25
N GLN A 108 4.65 -17.95 -2.26
CA GLN A 108 5.53 -16.78 -2.22
C GLN A 108 5.04 -15.76 -1.17
N ALA A 109 3.74 -15.44 -1.14
CA ALA A 109 3.16 -14.55 -0.15
C ALA A 109 3.30 -15.10 1.29
N ALA A 110 3.10 -16.41 1.49
CA ALA A 110 3.33 -17.03 2.79
C ALA A 110 4.81 -16.92 3.24
N ARG A 111 5.77 -17.09 2.33
CA ARG A 111 7.20 -16.88 2.63
C ARG A 111 7.49 -15.41 2.96
N ALA A 112 6.93 -14.48 2.20
CA ALA A 112 7.06 -13.05 2.47
C ALA A 112 6.56 -12.69 3.88
N ALA A 113 5.44 -13.27 4.29
CA ALA A 113 4.89 -13.06 5.62
C ALA A 113 5.82 -13.54 6.75
N LEU A 114 6.48 -14.69 6.55
CA LEU A 114 7.47 -15.21 7.50
C LEU A 114 8.75 -14.37 7.51
N GLU A 115 9.18 -13.87 6.35
CA GLU A 115 10.36 -13.02 6.25
C GLU A 115 10.14 -11.66 6.92
N LEU A 116 8.96 -11.04 6.76
CA LEU A 116 8.57 -9.84 7.50
C LEU A 116 8.64 -10.06 9.02
N ARG A 117 8.19 -11.22 9.50
CA ARG A 117 8.32 -11.59 10.92
C ARG A 117 9.79 -11.68 11.33
N ARG A 118 10.62 -12.35 10.53
CA ARG A 118 12.06 -12.52 10.79
C ARG A 118 12.78 -11.16 10.87
N LEU A 119 12.34 -10.19 10.08
CA LEU A 119 12.89 -8.83 10.05
C LEU A 119 12.28 -7.89 11.12
N GLY A 120 11.38 -8.39 11.98
CA GLY A 120 10.74 -7.59 13.02
C GLY A 120 9.85 -6.46 12.48
N ALA A 121 9.18 -6.69 11.34
CA ALA A 121 8.35 -5.67 10.69
C ALA A 121 7.03 -5.41 11.42
N CYS A 122 6.49 -6.41 12.11
CA CYS A 122 5.15 -6.36 12.69
C CYS A 122 5.12 -6.94 14.12
N GLU A 123 6.22 -6.80 14.88
CA GLU A 123 6.32 -7.28 16.26
C GLU A 123 5.42 -6.49 17.22
N ASP A 124 5.37 -5.16 17.07
CA ASP A 124 4.63 -4.24 17.95
C ASP A 124 3.34 -3.68 17.31
N ASP A 125 2.91 -4.22 16.16
CA ASP A 125 1.90 -3.70 15.20
C ASP A 125 2.54 -3.08 13.94
N CYS A 126 1.78 -3.07 12.83
CA CYS A 126 2.20 -2.47 11.57
C CYS A 126 0.99 -2.11 10.68
N TRP A 127 1.16 -1.13 9.81
CA TRP A 127 0.19 -0.79 8.77
C TRP A 127 0.57 -1.47 7.46
N ILE A 128 -0.38 -2.11 6.78
CA ILE A 128 -0.13 -2.78 5.50
C ILE A 128 -0.85 -2.01 4.41
N TRP A 129 -0.08 -1.47 3.45
CA TRP A 129 -0.54 -0.67 2.33
C TRP A 129 -0.39 -1.43 1.02
N PRO A 130 -1.37 -2.27 0.64
CA PRO A 130 -1.35 -2.92 -0.66
C PRO A 130 -1.97 -2.06 -1.76
N SER A 131 -1.49 -2.23 -2.99
CA SER A 131 -2.32 -1.95 -4.17
C SER A 131 -3.62 -2.76 -4.12
N ILE A 132 -4.70 -2.21 -4.65
CA ILE A 132 -5.95 -2.95 -4.86
C ILE A 132 -5.90 -3.97 -6.00
N THR A 133 -4.75 -4.13 -6.68
CA THR A 133 -4.56 -5.27 -7.58
C THR A 133 -4.75 -6.57 -6.80
N GLN A 134 -5.52 -7.51 -7.34
CA GLN A 134 -5.99 -8.70 -6.65
C GLN A 134 -4.86 -9.47 -5.95
N ARG A 135 -3.71 -9.68 -6.62
CA ARG A 135 -2.55 -10.35 -6.03
C ARG A 135 -1.92 -9.61 -4.84
N ALA A 136 -1.86 -8.29 -4.87
CA ALA A 136 -1.25 -7.48 -3.83
C ALA A 136 -2.15 -7.43 -2.60
N TYR A 137 -3.46 -7.28 -2.82
CA TYR A 137 -4.45 -7.34 -1.74
C TYR A 137 -4.50 -8.71 -1.08
N GLN A 138 -4.53 -9.81 -1.86
CA GLN A 138 -4.47 -11.17 -1.32
C GLN A 138 -3.16 -11.43 -0.55
N ALA A 139 -2.02 -10.94 -1.06
CA ALA A 139 -0.76 -11.04 -0.35
C ALA A 139 -0.80 -10.29 1.00
N ALA A 140 -1.40 -9.09 1.04
CA ALA A 140 -1.60 -8.35 2.28
C ALA A 140 -2.51 -9.08 3.28
N GLU A 141 -3.59 -9.72 2.83
CA GLU A 141 -4.44 -10.53 3.72
C GLU A 141 -3.68 -11.74 4.30
N ILE A 142 -2.84 -12.39 3.49
CA ILE A 142 -1.96 -13.49 3.95
C ILE A 142 -0.93 -12.97 4.96
N ILE A 143 -0.27 -11.85 4.66
CA ILE A 143 0.72 -11.22 5.55
C ILE A 143 0.08 -10.84 6.88
N ALA A 144 -1.11 -10.23 6.85
CA ALA A 144 -1.82 -9.81 8.03
C ALA A 144 -2.21 -11.01 8.90
N ALA A 145 -2.85 -12.03 8.29
CA ALA A 145 -3.27 -13.23 8.99
C ALA A 145 -2.07 -13.98 9.62
N ALA A 146 -0.98 -14.11 8.87
CA ALA A 146 0.21 -14.78 9.36
C ALA A 146 0.92 -13.98 10.47
N ASN A 147 0.79 -12.65 10.54
CA ASN A 147 1.43 -11.82 11.56
C ASN A 147 0.46 -11.31 12.64
N SER A 148 -0.74 -11.90 12.75
CA SER A 148 -1.76 -11.52 13.74
C SER A 148 -2.17 -10.04 13.66
N ILE A 149 -2.06 -9.43 12.48
CA ILE A 149 -2.43 -8.04 12.23
C ILE A 149 -3.92 -7.98 11.89
N ASN A 150 -4.63 -7.05 12.52
CA ASN A 150 -6.06 -6.87 12.27
C ASN A 150 -6.29 -6.39 10.83
N ARG A 151 -7.35 -6.90 10.19
CA ARG A 151 -7.76 -6.47 8.84
C ARG A 151 -8.01 -4.96 8.75
N SER A 152 -8.35 -4.28 9.85
CA SER A 152 -8.49 -2.81 9.90
C SER A 152 -7.18 -2.05 9.66
N LYS A 153 -6.03 -2.73 9.74
CA LYS A 153 -4.70 -2.18 9.44
C LYS A 153 -4.26 -2.38 8.00
N ILE A 154 -5.08 -3.05 7.19
CA ILE A 154 -4.89 -3.14 5.74
C ILE A 154 -5.55 -1.91 5.12
N VAL A 155 -4.74 -0.99 4.60
CA VAL A 155 -5.18 0.26 3.99
C VAL A 155 -4.99 0.16 2.48
N PRO A 156 -6.04 -0.14 1.72
CA PRO A 156 -5.91 -0.38 0.29
C PRO A 156 -5.61 0.93 -0.44
N GLU A 157 -4.58 0.91 -1.28
CA GLU A 157 -4.18 2.03 -2.13
C GLU A 157 -4.67 1.80 -3.56
N TYR A 158 -5.37 2.80 -4.12
CA TYR A 158 -6.18 2.65 -5.32
C TYR A 158 -5.49 3.05 -6.63
N SER A 159 -4.41 3.84 -6.56
CA SER A 159 -3.86 4.56 -7.71
C SER A 159 -2.34 4.65 -7.71
N PHE A 160 -1.71 5.04 -6.60
CA PHE A 160 -0.26 5.25 -6.50
C PHE A 160 0.57 3.97 -6.51
N LEU A 161 -0.03 2.80 -6.24
CA LEU A 161 0.59 1.47 -6.25
C LEU A 161 0.03 0.56 -7.35
N ASP A 162 -0.75 1.08 -8.30
CA ASP A 162 -1.08 0.30 -9.49
C ASP A 162 0.21 -0.14 -10.22
N ALA A 163 0.15 -1.30 -10.89
CA ALA A 163 1.27 -1.74 -11.72
C ALA A 163 1.56 -0.68 -12.80
N ARG A 164 2.84 -0.50 -13.15
CA ARG A 164 3.22 0.45 -14.20
C ARG A 164 2.47 0.11 -15.50
N GLY A 165 1.71 1.06 -16.01
CA GLY A 165 1.02 0.89 -17.28
C GLY A 165 2.02 0.81 -18.44
N LEU A 166 1.99 -0.27 -19.22
CA LEU A 166 2.93 -0.48 -20.33
C LEU A 166 2.29 -0.31 -21.73
N GLY A 167 1.13 0.32 -21.81
CA GLY A 167 0.50 0.71 -23.08
C GLY A 167 0.37 -0.46 -24.07
N ALA A 168 0.99 -0.32 -25.24
CA ALA A 168 0.98 -1.31 -26.32
C ALA A 168 1.60 -2.67 -25.97
N TYR A 169 2.19 -2.83 -24.79
CA TYR A 169 2.65 -4.12 -24.29
C TYR A 169 1.58 -4.89 -23.52
N GLU A 170 0.40 -4.29 -23.25
CA GLU A 170 -0.72 -5.01 -22.62
C GLU A 170 -1.06 -6.29 -23.39
N GLY A 171 -1.16 -7.40 -22.66
CA GLY A 171 -1.47 -8.71 -23.22
C GLY A 171 -0.31 -9.38 -23.98
N LYS A 172 0.84 -8.72 -24.12
CA LYS A 172 2.04 -9.36 -24.68
C LYS A 172 2.64 -10.37 -23.70
N ARG A 173 3.56 -11.15 -24.23
CA ARG A 173 4.40 -12.11 -23.52
C ARG A 173 5.40 -11.38 -22.61
N LEU A 174 5.65 -11.89 -21.40
CA LEU A 174 6.60 -11.28 -20.44
C LEU A 174 8.02 -11.15 -21.02
N GLU A 175 8.35 -11.99 -22.00
CA GLU A 175 9.58 -11.97 -22.78
C GLU A 175 9.79 -10.64 -23.55
N ALA A 176 8.77 -9.78 -23.65
CA ALA A 176 8.86 -8.43 -24.22
C ALA A 176 9.34 -7.36 -23.21
N LEU A 177 9.35 -7.65 -21.91
CA LEU A 177 9.80 -6.71 -20.86
C LEU A 177 11.24 -6.19 -21.06
N PRO A 178 12.23 -7.00 -21.50
CA PRO A 178 13.57 -6.49 -21.76
C PRO A 178 13.63 -5.31 -22.73
N GLU A 179 12.70 -5.19 -23.68
CA GLU A 179 12.62 -4.05 -24.60
C GLU A 179 12.20 -2.75 -23.88
N VAL A 180 11.24 -2.87 -22.97
CA VAL A 180 10.79 -1.75 -22.12
C VAL A 180 11.95 -1.28 -21.24
N TYR A 181 12.61 -2.21 -20.55
CA TYR A 181 13.69 -1.88 -19.62
C TYR A 181 14.96 -1.36 -20.34
N ALA A 182 15.24 -1.83 -21.56
CA ALA A 182 16.30 -1.26 -22.38
C ALA A 182 16.03 0.22 -22.71
N SER A 183 14.76 0.60 -22.90
CA SER A 183 14.36 1.98 -23.14
C SER A 183 14.49 2.83 -21.87
N ASP A 184 14.11 2.28 -20.71
CA ASP A 184 14.22 2.94 -19.41
C ASP A 184 15.69 3.31 -19.07
N ASN A 185 16.63 2.44 -19.45
CA ASN A 185 18.06 2.65 -19.26
C ASN A 185 18.62 3.83 -20.08
N ILE A 186 17.91 4.26 -21.14
CA ILE A 186 18.29 5.42 -21.96
C ILE A 186 17.81 6.71 -21.28
N SER A 187 16.53 6.78 -20.92
CA SER A 187 15.92 7.94 -20.28
C SER A 187 14.70 7.54 -19.44
N PRO A 188 14.55 8.10 -18.23
CA PRO A 188 13.43 7.79 -17.35
C PRO A 188 12.10 8.40 -17.86
N ASP A 189 12.15 9.29 -18.85
CA ASP A 189 10.98 9.97 -19.42
C ASP A 189 10.37 9.22 -20.61
N ILE A 190 11.02 8.15 -21.08
CA ILE A 190 10.51 7.36 -22.20
C ILE A 190 9.28 6.59 -21.75
N LYS A 191 8.15 6.84 -22.44
CA LYS A 191 6.92 6.09 -22.26
C LYS A 191 6.89 4.94 -23.27
N PRO A 192 6.42 3.74 -22.87
CA PRO A 192 6.03 2.71 -23.83
C PRO A 192 5.02 3.28 -24.85
N PRO A 193 4.94 2.71 -26.08
CA PRO A 193 3.96 3.18 -27.05
C PRO A 193 2.54 3.09 -26.49
N PRO A 194 1.65 4.06 -26.79
CA PRO A 194 0.28 4.04 -26.32
C PRO A 194 -0.54 2.92 -26.99
N THR A 195 -1.68 2.60 -26.40
CA THR A 195 -2.67 1.66 -26.93
C THR A 195 -4.08 2.26 -26.88
N TYR A 196 -5.06 1.59 -27.47
CA TYR A 196 -6.44 2.06 -27.59
C TYR A 196 -7.41 1.43 -26.58
N ASP A 197 -6.95 0.47 -25.78
CA ASP A 197 -7.79 -0.28 -24.82
C ASP A 197 -7.90 0.38 -23.43
N GLY A 198 -7.36 1.60 -23.29
CA GLY A 198 -7.35 2.35 -22.04
C GLY A 198 -6.21 2.00 -21.09
N THR A 199 -5.27 1.10 -21.46
CA THR A 199 -4.07 0.86 -20.67
C THR A 199 -3.18 2.11 -20.67
N PRO A 200 -2.82 2.66 -19.48
CA PRO A 200 -1.85 3.73 -19.38
C PRO A 200 -0.48 3.31 -19.94
N ASN A 201 0.32 4.29 -20.38
CA ASN A 201 1.70 4.08 -20.81
C ASN A 201 2.63 5.01 -20.02
N GLU A 202 3.05 4.54 -18.84
CA GLU A 202 3.82 5.32 -17.88
C GLU A 202 5.33 5.19 -18.14
N SER A 203 6.04 6.31 -18.05
CA SER A 203 7.50 6.31 -17.95
C SER A 203 7.95 6.00 -16.52
N VAL A 204 9.24 5.74 -16.32
CA VAL A 204 9.84 5.61 -14.98
C VAL A 204 9.61 6.89 -14.15
N ALA A 205 9.73 8.06 -14.78
CA ALA A 205 9.48 9.36 -14.15
C ALA A 205 8.02 9.54 -13.71
N ASP A 206 7.05 9.06 -14.51
CA ASP A 206 5.63 9.10 -14.12
C ASP A 206 5.39 8.26 -12.85
N VAL A 207 5.92 7.03 -12.81
CA VAL A 207 5.83 6.14 -11.64
C VAL A 207 6.51 6.77 -10.43
N PHE A 208 7.70 7.36 -10.61
CA PHE A 208 8.44 8.05 -9.57
C PHE A 208 7.63 9.17 -8.91
N VAL A 209 6.89 9.97 -9.70
CA VAL A 209 6.02 11.02 -9.17
C VAL A 209 4.92 10.44 -8.27
N ARG A 210 4.26 9.36 -8.67
CA ARG A 210 3.17 8.77 -7.86
C ARG A 210 3.67 8.07 -6.60
N VAL A 211 4.77 7.34 -6.65
CA VAL A 211 5.33 6.72 -5.43
C VAL A 211 5.89 7.78 -4.47
N THR A 212 6.38 8.91 -4.95
CA THR A 212 6.76 10.06 -4.10
C THR A 212 5.54 10.68 -3.41
N ARG A 213 4.40 10.76 -4.09
CA ARG A 213 3.12 11.20 -3.50
C ARG A 213 2.62 10.21 -2.46
N LEU A 214 2.75 8.91 -2.71
CA LEU A 214 2.47 7.88 -1.70
C LEU A 214 3.31 8.11 -0.45
N MET A 215 4.63 8.30 -0.58
CA MET A 215 5.48 8.58 0.57
C MET A 215 5.08 9.86 1.30
N SER A 216 4.65 10.90 0.57
CA SER A 216 4.09 12.12 1.19
C SER A 216 2.89 11.80 2.09
N ILE A 217 2.01 10.90 1.66
CA ILE A 217 0.85 10.47 2.43
C ILE A 217 1.30 9.68 3.65
N LEU A 218 2.16 8.68 3.45
CA LEU A 218 2.60 7.79 4.53
C LEU A 218 3.38 8.54 5.63
N GLU A 219 4.27 9.45 5.25
CA GLU A 219 5.07 10.25 6.18
C GLU A 219 4.28 11.37 6.88
N THR A 220 3.08 11.69 6.39
CA THR A 220 2.21 12.69 7.04
C THR A 220 1.09 12.07 7.88
N GLN A 221 0.58 10.90 7.47
CA GLN A 221 -0.46 10.19 8.21
C GLN A 221 0.07 9.38 9.38
N TYR A 222 1.28 8.85 9.26
CA TYR A 222 1.93 8.00 10.26
C TYR A 222 3.20 8.65 10.79
N SER A 223 3.53 8.39 12.06
CA SER A 223 4.71 8.93 12.70
C SER A 223 5.29 7.95 13.70
N GLY A 224 6.48 7.44 13.45
CA GLY A 224 7.13 6.43 14.28
C GLY A 224 6.57 5.02 14.10
N ASP A 225 5.68 4.80 13.14
CA ASP A 225 5.06 3.51 12.87
C ASP A 225 5.90 2.66 11.92
N THR A 226 5.55 1.37 11.83
CA THR A 226 6.02 0.48 10.76
C THR A 226 4.98 0.34 9.66
N VAL A 227 5.40 0.55 8.41
CA VAL A 227 4.55 0.49 7.22
C VAL A 227 5.08 -0.55 6.23
N VAL A 228 4.24 -1.51 5.87
CA VAL A 228 4.51 -2.54 4.87
C VAL A 228 3.83 -2.15 3.56
N ILE A 229 4.59 -1.80 2.53
CA ILE A 229 4.08 -1.46 1.20
C ILE A 229 4.06 -2.72 0.35
N VAL A 230 2.89 -3.10 -0.17
CA VAL A 230 2.73 -4.31 -1.01
C VAL A 230 2.37 -3.90 -2.44
N SER A 231 3.32 -4.03 -3.35
CA SER A 231 3.15 -3.70 -4.77
C SER A 231 2.86 -4.94 -5.62
N PRO A 232 2.01 -4.85 -6.66
CA PRO A 232 1.82 -5.94 -7.61
C PRO A 232 3.11 -6.23 -8.40
N ASP A 233 3.84 -5.20 -8.81
CA ASP A 233 5.02 -5.31 -9.66
C ASP A 233 6.29 -4.79 -8.97
N SER A 234 7.42 -5.01 -9.65
CA SER A 234 8.74 -4.58 -9.20
C SER A 234 8.99 -3.09 -9.47
N ASP A 235 8.36 -2.51 -10.50
CA ASP A 235 8.66 -1.14 -10.94
C ASP A 235 8.36 -0.12 -9.83
N ASN A 236 7.18 -0.18 -9.21
CA ASN A 236 6.85 0.71 -8.09
C ASN A 236 7.91 0.70 -6.97
N LEU A 237 8.36 -0.50 -6.58
CA LEU A 237 9.25 -0.68 -5.44
C LEU A 237 10.69 -0.30 -5.79
N SER A 238 11.17 -0.71 -6.95
CA SER A 238 12.52 -0.41 -7.43
C SER A 238 12.71 1.08 -7.69
N ILE A 239 11.71 1.74 -8.29
CA ILE A 239 11.72 3.18 -8.54
C ILE A 239 11.60 3.96 -7.23
N LEU A 240 10.74 3.52 -6.30
CA LEU A 240 10.69 4.09 -4.96
C LEU A 240 12.06 3.99 -4.27
N GLN A 241 12.67 2.81 -4.28
CA GLN A 241 13.97 2.58 -3.64
C GLN A 241 15.08 3.41 -4.30
N ALA A 242 15.10 3.51 -5.63
CA ALA A 242 16.03 4.38 -6.35
C ALA A 242 15.87 5.85 -5.91
N GLY A 243 14.63 6.31 -5.79
CA GLY A 243 14.28 7.63 -5.28
C GLY A 243 14.80 7.91 -3.88
N LEU A 244 14.58 6.95 -2.96
CA LEU A 244 14.98 7.07 -1.56
C LEU A 244 16.50 7.18 -1.40
N ILE A 245 17.27 6.40 -2.17
CA ILE A 245 18.74 6.39 -2.08
C ILE A 245 19.42 7.41 -3.03
N GLY A 246 18.63 8.16 -3.80
CA GLY A 246 19.16 9.12 -4.79
C GLY A 246 19.87 8.46 -5.97
N LEU A 247 19.53 7.21 -6.31
CA LEU A 247 20.03 6.53 -7.50
C LEU A 247 19.41 7.16 -8.75
N ASP A 248 20.20 7.24 -9.82
CA ASP A 248 19.70 7.57 -11.16
C ASP A 248 18.55 6.63 -11.53
N LEU A 249 17.38 7.19 -11.85
CA LEU A 249 16.18 6.42 -12.15
C LEU A 249 16.35 5.47 -13.34
N ARG A 250 17.30 5.74 -14.25
CA ARG A 250 17.68 4.85 -15.37
C ARG A 250 18.35 3.55 -14.91
N ARG A 251 18.64 3.41 -13.61
CA ARG A 251 19.31 2.25 -13.03
C ARG A 251 18.42 1.51 -12.01
N HIS A 252 17.12 1.78 -12.03
CA HIS A 252 16.17 1.16 -11.10
C HIS A 252 16.09 -0.37 -11.29
N ASP A 253 16.43 -0.88 -12.48
CA ASP A 253 16.52 -2.31 -12.79
C ASP A 253 17.45 -3.10 -11.84
N SER A 254 18.55 -2.46 -11.40
CA SER A 254 19.46 -3.01 -10.39
C SER A 254 18.82 -3.23 -9.01
N LEU A 255 17.63 -2.65 -8.79
CA LEU A 255 16.85 -2.76 -7.57
C LEU A 255 15.58 -3.58 -7.78
N PHE A 256 15.46 -4.35 -8.85
CA PHE A 256 14.28 -5.17 -9.10
C PHE A 256 14.03 -6.21 -8.02
N PHE A 257 12.75 -6.38 -7.69
CA PHE A 257 12.25 -7.33 -6.71
C PHE A 257 11.86 -8.63 -7.38
N GLN A 258 12.23 -9.75 -6.79
CA GLN A 258 11.72 -11.08 -7.13
C GLN A 258 10.29 -11.26 -6.57
N LEU A 259 9.56 -12.22 -7.13
CA LEU A 259 8.19 -12.52 -6.70
C LEU A 259 8.15 -12.98 -5.22
N GLY A 260 7.38 -12.27 -4.40
CA GLY A 260 7.33 -12.49 -2.95
C GLY A 260 8.57 -12.01 -2.19
N GLU A 261 9.45 -11.22 -2.81
CA GLU A 261 10.60 -10.65 -2.12
C GLU A 261 10.18 -9.57 -1.13
N VAL A 262 10.86 -9.54 0.02
CA VAL A 262 10.72 -8.56 1.09
C VAL A 262 12.04 -7.83 1.26
N ARG A 263 12.00 -6.50 1.33
CA ARG A 263 13.17 -5.68 1.70
C ARG A 263 12.81 -4.64 2.75
N ALA A 264 13.62 -4.53 3.78
CA ALA A 264 13.59 -3.39 4.67
C ALA A 264 14.23 -2.18 3.98
N VAL A 265 13.65 -1.00 4.13
CA VAL A 265 14.32 0.25 3.76
C VAL A 265 15.33 0.59 4.85
N ASP A 266 16.61 0.59 4.50
CA ASP A 266 17.70 0.98 5.40
C ASP A 266 17.86 2.51 5.42
N PRO A 267 17.59 3.20 6.54
CA PRO A 267 17.80 4.65 6.64
C PRO A 267 19.24 5.08 6.36
N ALA A 268 20.23 4.22 6.63
CA ALA A 268 21.64 4.54 6.37
C ALA A 268 21.99 4.56 4.87
N SER A 269 21.14 3.96 4.03
CA SER A 269 21.29 3.99 2.56
C SER A 269 20.81 5.29 1.93
N ILE A 270 20.08 6.13 2.69
CA ILE A 270 19.57 7.42 2.24
C ILE A 270 20.70 8.44 2.33
N PRO A 271 21.04 9.14 1.23
CA PRO A 271 22.15 10.09 1.23
C PRO A 271 21.86 11.26 2.17
N GLU A 272 22.89 11.72 2.86
CA GLU A 272 22.78 12.90 3.72
C GLU A 272 22.32 14.10 2.88
N TYR A 273 21.23 14.73 3.31
CA TYR A 273 20.67 15.87 2.62
C TYR A 273 21.65 17.04 2.66
N LYS A 274 22.30 17.30 1.53
CA LYS A 274 23.03 18.55 1.31
C LYS A 274 22.00 19.65 1.10
N GLN A 275 21.72 20.42 2.15
CA GLN A 275 20.96 21.65 1.99
C GLN A 275 21.54 22.41 0.80
N PRO A 276 20.76 22.70 -0.26
CA PRO A 276 21.24 23.63 -1.27
C PRO A 276 21.59 24.90 -0.51
N ALA A 277 22.78 25.46 -0.75
CA ALA A 277 23.18 26.71 -0.14
C ALA A 277 22.04 27.68 -0.37
N SER A 278 21.26 27.95 0.66
CA SER A 278 20.17 28.90 0.56
C SER A 278 20.88 30.25 0.44
N SER A 279 21.21 30.64 -0.79
CA SER A 279 21.13 32.04 -1.12
C SER A 279 19.66 32.38 -0.94
N VAL A 280 19.28 32.63 0.31
CA VAL A 280 18.07 33.33 0.64
C VAL A 280 18.19 34.62 -0.17
N PHE A 281 17.56 34.65 -1.35
CA PHE A 281 17.20 35.91 -1.95
C PHE A 281 16.23 36.52 -0.96
N LYS A 282 16.77 37.20 0.06
CA LYS A 282 16.02 38.06 0.94
C LYS A 282 15.55 39.15 0.00
N CYS A 283 14.35 39.00 -0.55
CA CYS A 283 13.70 40.11 -1.19
C CYS A 283 13.44 41.13 -0.08
N THR A 284 14.33 42.11 -0.01
CA THR A 284 14.30 43.15 1.01
C THR A 284 13.19 44.16 0.73
N ASN A 285 12.52 44.11 -0.43
CA ASN A 285 11.48 45.06 -0.82
C ASN A 285 10.37 44.47 -1.73
N PRO A 286 9.40 43.71 -1.17
CA PRO A 286 8.19 43.33 -1.89
C PRO A 286 7.35 44.58 -2.25
N PRO A 287 6.73 44.67 -3.45
CA PRO A 287 6.49 43.61 -4.43
C PRO A 287 7.53 43.54 -5.57
N SER A 288 8.59 44.34 -5.53
CA SER A 288 9.51 44.55 -6.67
C SER A 288 10.79 43.73 -6.54
N CYS A 289 10.66 42.44 -6.26
CA CYS A 289 11.78 41.51 -6.28
C CYS A 289 12.15 41.24 -7.75
N LYS A 290 13.25 41.78 -8.26
CA LYS A 290 13.85 41.35 -9.54
C LYS A 290 14.91 40.30 -9.28
#